data_AF-A0A453B3K8-F1
#
_entry.id   AF-A0A453B3K8-F1
#
_cell.length_a   1.000
_cell.length_b   1.000
_cell.length_c   1.000
_cell.angle_alpha   90.00
_cell.angle_beta   90.00
_cell.angle_gamma   90.00
#
_symmetry.space_group_name_H-M   'P 1'
#
loop_
_entity.id
_entity.type
_entity.pdbx_description
1 polymer ?
#
loop_
_entity_poly.entity_id
_entity_poly.type
_entity_poly.pdbx_seq_one_letter_code
_entity_poly.pdbx_strand_id
1 'polypeptide(L)'
;VGGRNTALQQALTRQIPLVTDLPTIFFGADVTHPAAGDDSSPSIAAVVASMDWPEITKYKAVVSAQLPRQEIIQDLYCTGTDPEKGTPVHSGMMRELLVSFFQKTKHKPSRIIFYRDGVSEGQFAQVLMYEMDAIRKACASLQEDYQPPVTFVVVQKRHHTRLFPEVHGKETDKSGNILPGTVVDTNICHPTEFDFYLCSHAGIQGTSRPTHYHVLFDENRFTADGLQLLTNNLCYTYARCTRSVSVV
;
A
#
# COMPACT_ATOMS: atom_id res chain seq x y z
N VAL A 1 18.13 -8.61 14.06
CA VAL A 1 19.40 -8.63 13.28
C VAL A 1 19.42 -7.73 12.03
N GLY A 2 18.29 -7.19 11.52
CA GLY A 2 18.31 -6.03 10.60
C GLY A 2 18.91 -6.24 9.19
N GLY A 3 19.14 -7.49 8.78
CA GLY A 3 19.67 -7.87 7.47
C GLY A 3 18.69 -7.65 6.32
N ARG A 4 19.12 -8.03 5.12
CA ARG A 4 18.35 -8.00 3.88
C ARG A 4 18.48 -9.37 3.22
N ASN A 5 17.36 -10.05 2.97
CA ASN A 5 17.37 -11.39 2.39
C ASN A 5 17.58 -11.33 0.87
N THR A 6 16.76 -10.53 0.20
CA THR A 6 16.73 -10.34 -1.27
C THR A 6 16.38 -8.89 -1.58
N ALA A 7 16.64 -8.47 -2.82
CA ALA A 7 16.21 -7.19 -3.38
C ALA A 7 15.89 -7.36 -4.87
N LEU A 8 15.06 -6.46 -5.41
CA LEU A 8 14.81 -6.43 -6.85
C LEU A 8 16.08 -5.98 -7.58
N GLN A 9 16.47 -6.71 -8.62
CA GLN A 9 17.62 -6.34 -9.45
C GLN A 9 17.44 -4.94 -10.05
N GLN A 10 16.23 -4.62 -10.50
CA GLN A 10 15.88 -3.29 -11.04
C GLN A 10 16.03 -2.18 -10.00
N ALA A 11 15.85 -2.46 -8.70
CA ALA A 11 16.08 -1.48 -7.66
C ALA A 11 17.58 -1.20 -7.47
N LEU A 12 18.41 -2.26 -7.55
CA LEU A 12 19.87 -2.15 -7.46
C LEU A 12 20.48 -1.41 -8.66
N THR A 13 19.93 -1.63 -9.86
CA THR A 13 20.36 -0.95 -11.09
C THR A 13 19.67 0.40 -11.32
N ARG A 14 18.79 0.84 -10.40
CA ARG A 14 17.99 2.08 -10.49
C ARG A 14 17.17 2.19 -11.78
N GLN A 15 16.45 1.13 -12.09
CA GLN A 15 15.63 0.98 -13.29
C GLN A 15 14.14 0.81 -12.99
N ILE A 16 13.68 1.13 -11.78
CA ILE A 16 12.24 1.16 -11.49
C ILE A 16 11.76 2.61 -11.72
N PRO A 17 10.93 2.86 -12.76
CA PRO A 17 10.44 4.19 -13.09
C PRO A 17 9.64 4.80 -11.93
N LEU A 18 9.75 6.11 -11.74
CA LEU A 18 9.08 6.89 -10.68
C LEU A 18 9.38 6.44 -9.24
N VAL A 19 10.32 5.52 -9.05
CA VAL A 19 10.67 4.95 -7.75
C VAL A 19 12.14 5.14 -7.43
N THR A 20 13.04 4.93 -8.40
CA THR A 20 14.49 4.91 -8.16
C THR A 20 15.22 6.17 -8.63
N ASP A 21 14.51 7.04 -9.33
CA ASP A 21 14.99 8.34 -9.83
C ASP A 21 14.97 9.42 -8.74
N LEU A 22 13.97 9.40 -7.85
CA LEU A 22 13.87 10.27 -6.68
C LEU A 22 13.61 9.45 -5.41
N PRO A 23 13.95 9.95 -4.21
CA PRO A 23 13.61 9.30 -2.94
C PRO A 23 12.10 9.04 -2.85
N THR A 24 11.69 7.78 -2.91
CA THR A 24 10.28 7.37 -2.85
C THR A 24 10.06 6.50 -1.62
N ILE A 25 9.00 6.81 -0.86
CA ILE A 25 8.57 6.01 0.28
C ILE A 25 7.28 5.25 -0.06
N PHE A 26 7.23 3.99 0.35
CA PHE A 26 6.06 3.12 0.19
C PHE A 26 5.39 2.95 1.53
N PHE A 27 4.08 3.13 1.57
CA PHE A 27 3.24 2.85 2.71
C PHE A 27 2.30 1.69 2.41
N GLY A 28 2.07 0.86 3.42
CA GLY A 28 1.00 -0.14 3.45
C GLY A 28 0.14 0.10 4.68
N ALA A 29 -1.18 0.12 4.52
CA ALA A 29 -2.12 0.39 5.60
C ALA A 29 -3.29 -0.58 5.58
N ASP A 30 -3.67 -1.08 6.75
CA ASP A 30 -4.77 -2.03 6.96
C ASP A 30 -5.48 -1.74 8.28
N VAL A 31 -6.77 -2.07 8.34
CA VAL A 31 -7.56 -2.06 9.57
C VAL A 31 -8.17 -3.44 9.78
N THR A 32 -7.88 -4.02 10.93
CA THR A 32 -8.48 -5.29 11.34
C THR A 32 -9.57 -5.03 12.38
N HIS A 33 -10.78 -5.50 12.08
CA HIS A 33 -11.92 -5.44 13.00
C HIS A 33 -12.02 -6.69 13.88
N PRO A 34 -12.69 -6.59 15.04
CA PRO A 34 -13.10 -7.75 15.84
C PRO A 34 -13.98 -8.73 15.06
N ALA A 35 -14.10 -9.94 15.61
CA ALA A 35 -14.96 -10.98 15.06
C ALA A 35 -16.44 -10.55 14.99
N ALA A 36 -17.21 -11.23 14.14
CA ALA A 36 -18.66 -11.02 14.06
C ALA A 36 -19.32 -11.29 15.43
N GLY A 37 -20.14 -10.35 15.90
CA GLY A 37 -20.79 -10.41 17.21
C GLY A 37 -20.02 -9.76 18.36
N ASP A 38 -18.77 -9.31 18.15
CA ASP A 38 -18.07 -8.44 19.08
C ASP A 38 -18.13 -6.99 18.61
N ASP A 39 -18.92 -6.18 19.32
CA ASP A 39 -19.11 -4.76 19.03
C ASP A 39 -18.40 -3.85 20.05
N SER A 40 -17.62 -4.45 20.96
CA SER A 40 -16.98 -3.74 22.06
C SER A 40 -15.47 -3.61 21.87
N SER A 41 -14.84 -4.62 21.27
CA SER A 41 -13.40 -4.62 21.03
C SER A 41 -13.01 -3.53 20.03
N PRO A 42 -11.84 -2.91 20.20
CA PRO A 42 -11.35 -1.88 19.28
C PRO A 42 -11.01 -2.51 17.92
N SER A 43 -11.10 -1.70 16.87
CA SER A 43 -10.41 -2.02 15.60
C SER A 43 -8.94 -1.66 15.74
N ILE A 44 -8.05 -2.39 15.06
CA ILE A 44 -6.61 -2.12 15.09
C ILE A 44 -6.18 -1.65 13.71
N ALA A 45 -5.67 -0.43 13.63
CA ALA A 45 -5.01 0.10 12.44
C ALA A 45 -3.51 -0.20 12.48
N ALA A 46 -2.96 -0.63 11.35
CA ALA A 46 -1.54 -0.84 11.16
C ALA A 46 -1.07 -0.10 9.92
N VAL A 47 -0.01 0.69 10.06
CA VAL A 47 0.64 1.38 8.94
C VAL A 47 2.12 1.00 8.94
N VAL A 48 2.59 0.52 7.80
CA VAL A 48 3.99 0.23 7.56
C VAL A 48 4.55 1.21 6.55
N ALA A 49 5.84 1.51 6.63
CA ALA A 49 6.54 2.23 5.57
C ALA A 49 7.92 1.66 5.28
N SER A 50 8.36 1.76 4.03
CA SER A 50 9.72 1.43 3.63
C SER A 50 10.73 2.30 4.37
N MET A 51 11.90 1.75 4.70
CA MET A 51 12.95 2.39 5.52
C MET A 51 14.31 2.42 4.81
N ASP A 52 14.36 1.93 3.58
CA ASP A 52 15.50 1.98 2.69
C ASP A 52 15.06 2.34 1.26
N TRP A 53 15.92 3.08 0.57
CA TRP A 53 15.75 3.51 -0.80
C TRP A 53 17.14 3.50 -1.46
N PRO A 54 17.29 3.01 -2.71
CA PRO A 54 16.24 2.60 -3.65
C PRO A 54 15.67 1.18 -3.46
N GLU A 55 16.18 0.35 -2.55
CA GLU A 55 15.94 -1.10 -2.60
C GLU A 55 14.60 -1.59 -2.04
N ILE A 56 13.96 -0.83 -1.14
CA ILE A 56 12.59 -1.09 -0.64
C ILE A 56 12.48 -2.51 -0.05
N THR A 57 13.36 -2.83 0.90
CA THR A 57 13.45 -4.18 1.50
C THR A 57 13.17 -4.19 3.00
N LYS A 58 13.24 -3.03 3.65
CA LYS A 58 13.08 -2.88 5.09
C LYS A 58 11.86 -2.03 5.37
N TYR A 59 11.01 -2.49 6.28
CA TYR A 59 9.82 -1.76 6.69
C TYR A 59 9.80 -1.54 8.20
N LYS A 60 9.26 -0.41 8.63
CA LYS A 60 8.89 -0.14 10.03
C LYS A 60 7.36 -0.12 10.11
N ALA A 61 6.82 -0.71 11.17
CA ALA A 61 5.39 -0.69 11.47
C ALA A 61 5.09 0.26 12.63
N VAL A 62 3.96 0.93 12.54
CA VAL A 62 3.28 1.62 13.64
C VAL A 62 1.86 1.07 13.71
N VAL A 63 1.33 0.90 14.91
CA VAL A 63 -0.03 0.38 15.14
C VAL A 63 -0.79 1.30 16.08
N SER A 64 -2.09 1.44 15.87
CA SER A 64 -2.98 2.15 16.80
C SER A 64 -4.32 1.43 16.96
N ALA A 65 -4.89 1.52 18.16
CA ALA A 65 -6.24 1.07 18.42
C ALA A 65 -7.22 2.21 18.15
N GLN A 66 -8.33 1.90 17.49
CA GLN A 66 -9.39 2.85 17.19
C GLN A 66 -10.76 2.28 17.56
N LEU A 67 -11.80 3.11 17.45
CA LEU A 67 -13.16 2.75 17.83
C LEU A 67 -13.62 1.43 17.16
N PRO A 68 -14.52 0.67 17.80
CA PRO A 68 -15.06 -0.56 17.24
C PRO A 68 -15.64 -0.32 15.84
N ARG A 69 -15.28 -1.19 14.88
CA ARG A 69 -15.70 -1.14 13.47
C ARG A 69 -15.43 0.18 12.72
N GLN A 70 -14.54 1.02 13.23
CA GLN A 70 -14.05 2.19 12.50
C GLN A 70 -13.10 1.73 11.40
N GLU A 71 -13.39 2.02 10.13
CA GLU A 71 -12.49 1.67 9.01
C GLU A 71 -11.45 2.78 8.75
N ILE A 72 -11.83 4.06 8.86
CA ILE A 72 -10.92 5.19 8.59
C ILE A 72 -9.87 5.27 9.70
N ILE A 73 -8.59 5.28 9.33
CA ILE A 73 -7.47 5.32 10.28
C ILE A 73 -7.43 6.68 10.97
N GLN A 74 -7.85 6.73 12.25
CA GLN A 74 -7.96 7.99 13.00
C GLN A 74 -6.59 8.58 13.33
N ASP A 75 -5.66 7.74 13.78
CA ASP A 75 -4.33 8.18 14.22
C ASP A 75 -3.32 8.28 13.09
N LEU A 76 -3.78 8.32 11.83
CA LEU A 76 -2.90 8.48 10.67
C LEU A 76 -2.10 9.78 10.79
N TYR A 77 -2.73 10.83 11.32
CA TYR A 77 -2.11 12.07 11.77
C TYR A 77 -2.89 12.68 12.94
N CYS A 78 -2.18 13.14 13.96
CA CYS A 78 -2.77 13.76 15.15
C CYS A 78 -2.12 15.10 15.45
N THR A 79 -2.91 16.02 16.03
CA THR A 79 -2.41 17.28 16.58
C THR A 79 -2.86 17.42 18.02
N GLY A 80 -1.91 17.66 18.91
CA GLY A 80 -2.14 18.06 20.28
C GLY A 80 -1.61 19.46 20.55
N THR A 81 -1.70 19.88 21.80
CA THR A 81 -1.06 21.11 22.28
C THR A 81 -0.12 20.72 23.42
N ASP A 82 1.10 21.26 23.41
CA ASP A 82 2.03 21.12 24.51
C ASP A 82 1.43 21.82 25.74
N PRO A 83 1.14 21.10 26.84
CA PRO A 83 0.47 21.68 28.00
C PRO A 83 1.33 22.71 28.74
N GLU A 84 2.66 22.69 28.57
CA GLU A 84 3.58 23.65 29.20
C GLU A 84 3.85 24.85 28.28
N LYS A 85 4.01 24.62 26.98
CA LYS A 85 4.43 25.65 26.02
C LYS A 85 3.27 26.26 25.22
N GLY A 86 2.09 25.65 25.26
CA GLY A 86 0.93 26.07 24.46
C GLY A 86 1.12 25.95 22.94
N THR A 87 2.18 25.27 22.50
CA THR A 87 2.53 25.13 21.07
C THR A 87 1.92 23.86 20.47
N PRO A 88 1.55 23.85 19.18
CA PRO A 88 1.05 22.65 18.53
C PRO A 88 2.07 21.51 18.55
N VAL A 89 1.63 20.32 18.96
CA VAL A 89 2.41 19.08 18.91
C VAL A 89 1.85 18.21 17.80
N HIS A 90 2.69 17.85 16.84
CA HIS A 90 2.32 17.01 15.71
C HIS A 90 2.77 15.57 15.95
N SER A 91 1.85 14.63 15.84
CA SER A 91 2.08 13.19 16.01
C SER A 91 1.27 12.37 14.99
N GLY A 92 1.20 11.05 15.18
CA GLY A 92 0.49 10.14 14.30
C GLY A 92 1.41 9.29 13.43
N MET A 93 0.82 8.23 12.87
CA MET A 93 1.54 7.13 12.23
C MET A 93 2.34 7.59 11.02
N MET A 94 1.77 8.44 10.16
CA MET A 94 2.45 8.96 8.97
C MET A 94 3.68 9.78 9.33
N ARG A 95 3.53 10.71 10.29
CA ARG A 95 4.63 11.59 10.71
C ARG A 95 5.79 10.79 11.27
N GLU A 96 5.51 9.83 12.15
CA GLU A 96 6.54 8.98 12.74
C GLU A 96 7.33 8.20 11.68
N LEU A 97 6.63 7.63 10.70
CA LEU A 97 7.23 6.86 9.62
C LEU A 97 8.05 7.74 8.67
N LEU A 98 7.57 8.95 8.33
CA LEU A 98 8.33 9.93 7.53
C LEU A 98 9.62 10.37 8.23
N VAL A 99 9.56 10.66 9.53
CA VAL A 99 10.76 10.99 10.33
C VAL A 99 11.72 9.81 10.36
N SER A 100 11.20 8.59 10.54
CA SER A 100 12.00 7.35 10.58
C SER A 100 12.71 7.10 9.24
N PHE A 101 12.02 7.31 8.12
CA PHE A 101 12.60 7.23 6.78
C PHE A 101 13.77 8.20 6.64
N PHE A 102 13.56 9.49 6.95
CA PHE A 102 14.62 10.49 6.87
C PHE A 102 15.82 10.14 7.76
N GLN A 103 15.59 9.64 8.97
CA GLN A 103 16.67 9.21 9.86
C GLN A 103 17.51 8.08 9.27
N LYS A 104 16.90 7.15 8.53
CA LYS A 104 17.54 5.97 7.93
C LYS A 104 18.19 6.26 6.58
N THR A 105 17.55 7.03 5.72
CA THR A 105 18.00 7.26 4.34
C THR A 105 18.73 8.58 4.16
N LYS A 106 18.59 9.52 5.12
CA LYS A 106 19.04 10.93 5.01
C LYS A 106 18.37 11.70 3.86
N HIS A 107 17.27 11.17 3.33
CA HIS A 107 16.49 11.80 2.28
C HIS A 107 15.06 12.03 2.74
N LYS A 108 14.48 13.19 2.42
CA LYS A 108 13.05 13.40 2.53
C LYS A 108 12.38 12.76 1.31
N PRO A 109 11.29 11.99 1.47
CA PRO A 109 10.57 11.44 0.32
C PRO A 109 10.14 12.55 -0.64
N SER A 110 10.52 12.42 -1.91
CA SER A 110 10.00 13.26 -2.98
C SER A 110 8.70 12.70 -3.57
N ARG A 111 8.37 11.43 -3.30
CA ARG A 111 7.12 10.78 -3.69
C ARG A 111 6.60 9.85 -2.60
N ILE A 112 5.29 9.75 -2.49
CA ILE A 112 4.59 8.82 -1.60
C ILE A 112 3.73 7.87 -2.44
N ILE A 113 3.88 6.57 -2.22
CA ILE A 113 3.00 5.55 -2.77
C ILE A 113 2.32 4.84 -1.61
N PHE A 114 0.99 4.90 -1.54
CA PHE A 114 0.20 4.46 -0.40
C PHE A 114 -0.76 3.35 -0.82
N TYR A 115 -0.50 2.13 -0.36
CA TYR A 115 -1.38 0.98 -0.56
C TYR A 115 -2.30 0.80 0.66
N ARG A 116 -3.62 0.84 0.45
CA ARG A 116 -4.63 0.75 1.48
C ARG A 116 -5.49 -0.50 1.31
N ASP A 117 -5.31 -1.51 2.15
CA ASP A 117 -6.07 -2.77 2.14
C ASP A 117 -7.38 -2.65 2.92
N GLY A 118 -8.41 -3.43 2.59
CA GLY A 118 -9.58 -3.62 3.45
C GLY A 118 -10.76 -2.67 3.22
N VAL A 119 -10.64 -1.72 2.29
CA VAL A 119 -11.68 -0.70 2.04
C VAL A 119 -12.68 -1.17 1.00
N SER A 120 -13.97 -1.03 1.28
CA SER A 120 -15.06 -1.29 0.31
C SER A 120 -15.31 -0.09 -0.62
N GLU A 121 -15.81 -0.34 -1.83
CA GLU A 121 -16.07 0.71 -2.84
C GLU A 121 -16.96 1.84 -2.30
N GLY A 122 -17.99 1.50 -1.51
CA GLY A 122 -18.88 2.48 -0.88
C GLY A 122 -18.20 3.42 0.13
N GLN A 123 -16.96 3.13 0.54
CA GLN A 123 -16.18 3.94 1.48
C GLN A 123 -15.02 4.69 0.80
N PHE A 124 -14.77 4.50 -0.51
CA PHE A 124 -13.62 5.07 -1.21
C PHE A 124 -13.51 6.58 -1.04
N ALA A 125 -14.60 7.31 -1.32
CA ALA A 125 -14.59 8.77 -1.24
C ALA A 125 -14.27 9.27 0.17
N GLN A 126 -14.86 8.64 1.19
CA GLN A 126 -14.66 9.03 2.58
C GLN A 126 -13.23 8.71 3.04
N VAL A 127 -12.74 7.50 2.79
CA VAL A 127 -11.38 7.10 3.12
C VAL A 127 -10.37 8.00 2.44
N LEU A 128 -10.50 8.22 1.13
CA LEU A 128 -9.60 9.11 0.40
C LEU A 128 -9.58 10.51 1.01
N MET A 129 -10.75 11.09 1.28
CA MET A 129 -10.85 12.45 1.83
C MET A 129 -10.13 12.58 3.18
N TYR A 130 -10.41 11.69 4.14
CA TYR A 130 -9.83 11.78 5.48
C TYR A 130 -8.35 11.35 5.51
N GLU A 131 -8.00 10.25 4.84
CA GLU A 131 -6.63 9.72 4.89
C GLU A 131 -5.66 10.55 4.05
N MET A 132 -6.09 11.10 2.90
CA MET A 132 -5.27 12.04 2.12
C MET A 132 -5.01 13.32 2.91
N ASP A 133 -6.02 13.90 3.56
CA ASP A 133 -5.86 15.09 4.41
C ASP A 133 -4.85 14.83 5.54
N ALA A 134 -4.92 13.67 6.20
CA ALA A 134 -3.95 13.26 7.20
C ALA A 134 -2.53 13.13 6.64
N ILE A 135 -2.36 12.51 5.45
CA ILE A 135 -1.05 12.43 4.76
C ILE A 135 -0.50 13.83 4.48
N ARG A 136 -1.32 14.76 4.00
CA ARG A 136 -0.91 16.15 3.72
C ARG A 136 -0.49 16.89 4.97
N LYS A 137 -1.28 16.82 6.04
CA LYS A 137 -0.97 17.45 7.32
C LYS A 137 0.30 16.87 7.93
N ALA A 138 0.52 15.56 7.82
CA ALA A 138 1.77 14.93 8.25
C ALA A 138 2.99 15.49 7.50
N CYS A 139 2.90 15.68 6.17
CA CYS A 139 3.96 16.30 5.39
C CYS A 139 4.19 17.76 5.80
N ALA A 140 3.14 18.60 5.81
CA ALA A 140 3.24 20.01 6.18
C ALA A 140 3.80 20.21 7.61
N SER A 141 3.52 19.28 8.53
CA SER A 141 4.07 19.33 9.90
C SER A 141 5.58 19.10 9.98
N LEU A 142 6.23 18.57 8.94
CA LEU A 142 7.69 18.34 8.90
C LEU A 142 8.45 19.56 8.40
N GLN A 143 7.87 20.29 7.44
CA GLN A 143 8.42 21.50 6.87
C GLN A 143 7.27 22.23 6.17
N GLU A 144 7.24 23.56 6.32
CA GLU A 144 6.35 24.42 5.53
C GLU A 144 6.56 24.14 4.03
N ASP A 145 5.44 24.11 3.29
CA ASP A 145 5.36 23.80 1.85
C ASP A 145 5.84 22.41 1.39
N TYR A 146 6.16 21.50 2.31
CA TYR A 146 6.52 20.13 1.93
C TYR A 146 5.27 19.33 1.53
N GLN A 147 5.06 19.21 0.21
CA GLN A 147 3.92 18.53 -0.40
C GLN A 147 4.39 17.56 -1.50
N PRO A 148 4.97 16.39 -1.14
CA PRO A 148 5.35 15.41 -2.14
C PRO A 148 4.10 14.87 -2.86
N PRO A 149 4.16 14.59 -4.18
CA PRO A 149 3.08 13.94 -4.90
C PRO A 149 2.75 12.55 -4.33
N VAL A 150 1.45 12.27 -4.23
CA VAL A 150 0.90 11.04 -3.66
C VAL A 150 0.21 10.20 -4.74
N THR A 151 0.48 8.89 -4.73
CA THR A 151 -0.35 7.88 -5.40
C THR A 151 -1.04 7.05 -4.33
N PHE A 152 -2.37 7.07 -4.31
CA PHE A 152 -3.22 6.37 -3.34
C PHE A 152 -3.93 5.21 -4.04
N VAL A 153 -3.60 3.99 -3.64
CA VAL A 153 -4.11 2.76 -4.24
C VAL A 153 -4.84 1.95 -3.19
N VAL A 154 -6.14 1.73 -3.39
CA VAL A 154 -6.90 0.77 -2.59
C VAL A 154 -6.67 -0.64 -3.12
N VAL A 155 -6.53 -1.58 -2.19
CA VAL A 155 -6.22 -2.97 -2.44
C VAL A 155 -7.35 -3.84 -1.89
N GLN A 156 -7.98 -4.64 -2.76
CA GLN A 156 -9.10 -5.50 -2.41
C GLN A 156 -8.75 -6.95 -2.73
N LYS A 157 -8.32 -7.69 -1.71
CA LYS A 157 -8.00 -9.13 -1.82
C LYS A 157 -9.22 -10.05 -1.64
N ARG A 158 -10.35 -9.50 -1.19
CA ARG A 158 -11.58 -10.25 -0.89
C ARG A 158 -12.75 -9.69 -1.71
N HIS A 159 -12.94 -10.27 -2.90
CA HIS A 159 -14.08 -9.99 -3.77
C HIS A 159 -14.58 -11.28 -4.46
N HIS A 160 -15.61 -11.13 -5.29
CA HIS A 160 -16.29 -12.24 -5.97
C HIS A 160 -15.71 -12.57 -7.35
N THR A 161 -14.93 -11.68 -7.96
CA THR A 161 -14.27 -11.91 -9.26
C THR A 161 -13.29 -13.08 -9.21
N ARG A 162 -13.39 -13.99 -10.19
CA ARG A 162 -12.45 -15.10 -10.41
C ARG A 162 -12.07 -15.09 -11.89
N LEU A 163 -10.80 -15.40 -12.16
CA LEU A 163 -10.26 -15.46 -13.51
C LEU A 163 -9.84 -16.90 -13.81
N PHE A 164 -10.16 -17.35 -15.01
CA PHE A 164 -9.87 -18.70 -15.48
C PHE A 164 -9.15 -18.61 -16.83
N PRO A 165 -8.23 -19.55 -17.11
CA PRO A 165 -7.66 -19.68 -18.45
C PRO A 165 -8.79 -19.99 -19.45
N GLU A 166 -8.73 -19.40 -20.64
CA GLU A 166 -9.71 -19.67 -21.70
C GLU A 166 -9.67 -21.14 -22.13
N VAL A 167 -8.48 -21.72 -22.20
CA VAL A 167 -8.26 -23.13 -22.56
C VAL A 167 -7.68 -23.87 -21.36
N HIS A 168 -8.41 -24.89 -20.88
CA HIS A 168 -7.98 -25.68 -19.74
C HIS A 168 -6.64 -26.38 -20.00
N GLY A 169 -5.68 -26.23 -19.07
CA GLY A 169 -4.36 -26.82 -19.15
C GLY A 169 -3.36 -26.09 -20.07
N LYS A 170 -3.76 -25.00 -20.71
CA LYS A 170 -2.86 -24.12 -21.47
C LYS A 170 -2.67 -22.82 -20.70
N GLU A 171 -1.42 -22.34 -20.61
CA GLU A 171 -1.08 -21.10 -19.90
C GLU A 171 -1.59 -21.09 -18.45
N THR A 172 -1.50 -22.24 -17.80
CA THR A 172 -1.87 -22.41 -16.40
C THR A 172 -0.65 -22.70 -15.54
N ASP A 173 -0.77 -22.40 -14.25
CA ASP A 173 0.14 -22.98 -13.26
C ASP A 173 -0.15 -24.48 -13.03
N LYS A 174 0.60 -25.09 -12.12
CA LYS A 174 0.47 -26.52 -11.77
C LYS A 174 -0.90 -26.90 -11.18
N SER A 175 -1.65 -25.93 -10.67
CA SER A 175 -2.97 -26.14 -10.07
C SER A 175 -4.12 -25.91 -11.07
N GLY A 176 -3.81 -25.49 -12.30
CA GLY A 176 -4.81 -25.13 -13.31
C GLY A 176 -5.33 -23.69 -13.18
N ASN A 177 -4.73 -22.87 -12.33
CA ASN A 177 -5.05 -21.44 -12.22
C ASN A 177 -4.32 -20.63 -13.29
N ILE A 178 -4.77 -19.39 -13.49
CA ILE A 178 -4.04 -18.38 -14.28
C ILE A 178 -2.61 -18.19 -13.76
N LEU A 179 -1.69 -17.82 -14.65
CA LEU A 179 -0.28 -17.66 -14.30
C LEU A 179 -0.06 -16.46 -13.35
N PRO A 180 0.91 -16.55 -12.41
CA PRO A 180 1.36 -15.39 -11.65
C PRO A 180 1.82 -14.26 -12.57
N GLY A 181 1.42 -13.03 -12.26
CA GLY A 181 1.63 -11.85 -13.10
C GLY A 181 0.52 -11.59 -14.12
N THR A 182 -0.53 -12.41 -14.17
CA THR A 182 -1.72 -12.11 -15.00
C THR A 182 -2.37 -10.82 -14.53
N VAL A 183 -2.52 -9.87 -15.45
CA VAL A 183 -3.20 -8.58 -15.24
C VAL A 183 -4.44 -8.52 -16.11
N VAL A 184 -5.52 -7.95 -15.57
CA VAL A 184 -6.73 -7.60 -16.32
C VAL A 184 -7.13 -6.17 -15.95
N ASP A 185 -7.04 -5.26 -16.90
CA ASP A 185 -7.39 -3.83 -16.76
C ASP A 185 -8.42 -3.37 -17.81
N THR A 186 -9.01 -4.30 -18.56
CA THR A 186 -10.04 -4.04 -19.57
C THR A 186 -11.31 -4.84 -19.32
N ASN A 187 -12.42 -4.40 -19.92
CA ASN A 187 -13.73 -5.06 -20.00
C ASN A 187 -14.49 -5.21 -18.66
N ILE A 188 -13.87 -5.84 -17.66
CA ILE A 188 -14.45 -6.13 -16.35
C ILE A 188 -14.05 -5.12 -15.27
N CYS A 189 -13.21 -4.16 -15.63
CA CYS A 189 -12.76 -3.03 -14.82
C CYS A 189 -13.75 -1.86 -14.89
N HIS A 190 -13.56 -0.87 -14.05
CA HIS A 190 -14.40 0.32 -13.99
C HIS A 190 -14.37 1.05 -15.35
N PRO A 191 -15.51 1.53 -15.87
CA PRO A 191 -15.58 2.11 -17.22
C PRO A 191 -14.79 3.42 -17.40
N THR A 192 -14.47 4.11 -16.29
CA THR A 192 -13.83 5.44 -16.32
C THR A 192 -12.72 5.64 -15.30
N GLU A 193 -12.61 4.77 -14.31
CA GLU A 193 -11.62 4.93 -13.24
C GLU A 193 -10.40 4.07 -13.55
N PHE A 194 -9.30 4.34 -12.86
CA PHE A 194 -8.09 3.56 -13.01
C PHE A 194 -8.14 2.41 -12.01
N ASP A 195 -8.49 1.23 -12.49
CA ASP A 195 -8.44 -0.01 -11.72
C ASP A 195 -7.92 -1.19 -12.55
N PHE A 196 -7.41 -2.19 -11.86
CA PHE A 196 -6.91 -3.40 -12.50
C PHE A 196 -6.91 -4.57 -11.52
N TYR A 197 -7.10 -5.78 -12.05
CA TYR A 197 -6.85 -7.02 -11.34
C TYR A 197 -5.43 -7.51 -11.60
N LEU A 198 -4.76 -8.00 -10.56
CA LEU A 198 -3.44 -8.63 -10.66
C LEU A 198 -3.43 -9.93 -9.86
N CYS A 199 -3.16 -11.05 -10.53
CA CYS A 199 -2.87 -12.32 -9.89
C CYS A 199 -1.36 -12.49 -9.74
N SER A 200 -0.75 -11.91 -8.71
CA SER A 200 0.71 -11.91 -8.53
C SER A 200 1.30 -13.24 -8.00
N HIS A 201 0.48 -14.20 -7.59
CA HIS A 201 0.91 -15.43 -6.90
C HIS A 201 0.47 -16.70 -7.62
N ALA A 202 1.19 -17.80 -7.38
CA ALA A 202 0.82 -19.12 -7.89
C ALA A 202 -0.24 -19.77 -7.00
N GLY A 203 -1.29 -20.31 -7.62
CA GLY A 203 -2.31 -21.09 -6.95
C GLY A 203 -1.72 -22.38 -6.40
N ILE A 204 -1.78 -22.57 -5.09
CA ILE A 204 -1.37 -23.84 -4.45
C ILE A 204 -2.54 -24.80 -4.43
N GLN A 205 -3.74 -24.30 -4.09
CA GLN A 205 -4.95 -25.08 -3.96
C GLN A 205 -6.17 -24.20 -4.20
N GLY A 206 -7.21 -24.78 -4.80
CA GLY A 206 -8.46 -24.08 -5.11
C GLY A 206 -8.28 -23.08 -6.24
N THR A 207 -9.20 -22.11 -6.32
CA THR A 207 -9.14 -21.04 -7.33
C THR A 207 -8.44 -19.82 -6.75
N SER A 208 -7.41 -19.35 -7.44
CA SER A 208 -6.69 -18.11 -7.11
C SER A 208 -7.66 -16.93 -7.08
N ARG A 209 -7.43 -16.02 -6.15
CA ARG A 209 -8.15 -14.74 -6.08
C ARG A 209 -7.19 -13.67 -6.58
N PRO A 210 -7.33 -13.17 -7.83
CA PRO A 210 -6.57 -12.01 -8.26
C PRO A 210 -6.90 -10.86 -7.32
N THR A 211 -5.93 -10.03 -6.94
CA THR A 211 -6.19 -8.85 -6.11
C THR A 211 -6.65 -7.71 -7.00
N HIS A 212 -7.69 -7.00 -6.60
CA HIS A 212 -8.19 -5.83 -7.32
C HIS A 212 -7.58 -4.55 -6.74
N TYR A 213 -7.00 -3.74 -7.59
CA TYR A 213 -6.33 -2.49 -7.23
C TYR A 213 -7.11 -1.33 -7.86
N HIS A 214 -7.52 -0.37 -7.04
CA HIS A 214 -8.20 0.85 -7.46
C HIS A 214 -7.33 2.06 -7.14
N VAL A 215 -6.94 2.84 -8.14
CA VAL A 215 -6.18 4.07 -7.95
C VAL A 215 -7.15 5.21 -7.71
N LEU A 216 -7.32 5.58 -6.44
CA LEU A 216 -8.26 6.62 -6.04
C LEU A 216 -7.70 8.03 -6.30
N PHE A 217 -6.38 8.16 -6.31
CA PHE A 217 -5.72 9.45 -6.53
C PHE A 217 -4.27 9.25 -6.98
N ASP A 218 -3.82 9.99 -7.98
CA ASP A 218 -2.45 9.88 -8.47
C ASP A 218 -1.88 11.21 -9.00
N GLU A 219 -0.99 11.82 -8.21
CA GLU A 219 -0.23 13.01 -8.63
C GLU A 219 1.11 12.65 -9.25
N ASN A 220 1.61 11.43 -9.05
CA ASN A 220 2.85 10.97 -9.66
C ASN A 220 2.67 10.64 -11.15
N ARG A 221 1.41 10.52 -11.61
CA ARG A 221 1.02 10.28 -13.00
C ARG A 221 1.63 9.00 -13.55
N PHE A 222 1.45 7.91 -12.82
CA PHE A 222 1.78 6.58 -13.29
C PHE A 222 0.99 6.24 -14.56
N THR A 223 1.64 5.54 -15.47
CA THR A 223 0.95 4.81 -16.54
C THR A 223 0.38 3.50 -15.97
N ALA A 224 -0.62 2.94 -16.65
CA ALA A 224 -1.15 1.60 -16.36
C ALA A 224 -0.03 0.56 -16.23
N ASP A 225 0.77 0.40 -17.30
CA ASP A 225 1.92 -0.51 -17.33
C ASP A 225 2.90 -0.26 -16.18
N GLY A 226 3.19 1.02 -15.88
CA GLY A 226 4.15 1.40 -14.86
C GLY A 226 3.70 0.99 -13.46
N LEU A 227 2.44 1.26 -13.11
CA LEU A 227 1.91 0.92 -11.79
C LEU A 227 1.62 -0.58 -11.65
N GLN A 228 1.13 -1.24 -12.69
CA GLN A 228 0.88 -2.68 -12.70
C GLN A 228 2.19 -3.46 -12.53
N LEU A 229 3.25 -3.09 -13.28
CA LEU A 229 4.57 -3.70 -13.16
C LEU A 229 5.18 -3.44 -11.78
N LEU A 230 5.09 -2.20 -11.28
CA LEU A 230 5.56 -1.85 -9.94
C LEU A 230 4.86 -2.69 -8.86
N THR A 231 3.53 -2.76 -8.90
CA THR A 231 2.73 -3.51 -7.95
C THR A 231 3.08 -5.00 -7.98
N ASN A 232 3.22 -5.58 -9.17
CA ASN A 232 3.66 -6.96 -9.31
C ASN A 232 5.07 -7.18 -8.75
N ASN A 233 6.02 -6.30 -9.04
CA ASN A 233 7.39 -6.40 -8.55
C ASN A 233 7.47 -6.37 -7.01
N LEU A 234 6.68 -5.52 -6.36
CA LEU A 234 6.62 -5.44 -4.90
C LEU A 234 6.12 -6.74 -4.25
N CYS A 235 5.30 -7.55 -4.94
CA CYS A 235 4.91 -8.86 -4.43
C CYS A 235 6.08 -9.86 -4.31
N TYR A 236 7.24 -9.57 -4.90
CA TYR A 236 8.46 -10.39 -4.79
C TYR A 236 9.41 -9.91 -3.67
N THR A 237 9.10 -8.80 -2.98
CA THR A 237 9.96 -8.27 -1.89
C THR A 237 9.55 -8.76 -0.51
N TYR A 238 8.58 -9.67 -0.40
CA TYR A 238 8.14 -10.22 0.89
C TYR A 238 9.19 -11.15 1.53
N ALA A 239 9.88 -10.64 2.55
CA ALA A 239 11.09 -11.27 3.10
C ALA A 239 10.90 -12.66 3.75
N ARG A 240 9.66 -13.08 4.05
CA ARG A 240 9.39 -14.33 4.79
C ARG A 240 9.30 -15.57 3.90
N CYS A 241 9.23 -15.42 2.58
CA CYS A 241 9.21 -16.57 1.67
C CYS A 241 9.95 -16.27 0.37
N THR A 242 10.35 -17.34 -0.32
CA THR A 242 11.00 -17.27 -1.65
C THR A 242 9.98 -17.42 -2.78
N ARG A 243 8.79 -16.80 -2.61
CA ARG A 243 7.67 -16.85 -3.55
C ARG A 243 7.04 -15.46 -3.64
N SER A 244 6.45 -15.15 -4.78
CA SER A 244 5.57 -13.98 -4.89
C SER A 244 4.33 -14.19 -4.03
N VAL A 245 3.94 -13.16 -3.29
CA VAL A 245 2.73 -13.13 -2.45
C VAL A 245 1.56 -12.50 -3.19
N SER A 246 0.33 -12.71 -2.70
CA SER A 246 -0.90 -12.27 -3.37
C SER A 246 -1.17 -10.77 -3.28
N VAL A 247 -0.39 -10.02 -2.51
CA VAL A 247 -0.63 -8.61 -2.24
C VAL A 247 0.68 -7.91 -1.88
N VAL A 248 0.73 -6.60 -2.08
CA VAL A 248 1.85 -5.72 -1.69
C VAL A 248 1.74 -5.35 -0.22
#